data_AF-A0A1G2RPX9-F1
#
_entry.id   AF-A0A1G2RPX9-F1
#
_cell.length_a   1.000
_cell.length_b   1.000
_cell.length_c   1.000
_cell.angle_alpha   90.00
_cell.angle_beta   90.00
_cell.angle_gamma   90.00
#
_symmetry.space_group_name_H-M   'P 1'
#
loop_
_entity.id
_entity.type
_entity.pdbx_description
1 polymer ?
#
loop_
_entity_poly.entity_id
_entity_poly.type
_entity_poly.pdbx_seq_one_letter_code
_entity_poly.pdbx_strand_id
1 'polypeptide(L)'
;MVLNRHLFDSKRMKLETIQDIMTKDVVSVFPETPLIEAAKVLYEHRYDGVPVVDSNNALLGILTEYDLVSKGSAVHLPTLQKIFSQLAITNGMVDGLKEEAAKISTLTVRDVMNAEPLTLQASATIQEAVTLFLEHHRVNPIPVVDENQRVIGVIKTSYDENLGPVWADERMYRIVLQNFVSNAVKYTPDGGTVTVELKKEGANIIMRVSDTGYGIQKSEQARVFSKLFRGENIRERIPEGTGLGLYLVKMMVDKVIGGAISFASEEGKGTTFVVTVPMSRLTMPKKD
;
A
#
# COMPACT_ATOMS: atom_id res chain seq x y z
N MET A 1 4.45 -0.46 1.21
CA MET A 1 4.02 -0.92 -0.14
C MET A 1 5.19 -1.59 -0.85
N VAL A 2 5.10 -2.91 -1.05
CA VAL A 2 6.08 -3.69 -1.83
C VAL A 2 5.39 -4.09 -3.14
N LEU A 3 5.92 -3.65 -4.29
CA LEU A 3 5.43 -4.00 -5.61
C LEU A 3 6.33 -5.12 -6.17
N ASN A 4 5.86 -6.37 -6.16
CA ASN A 4 6.63 -7.52 -6.67
C ASN A 4 6.23 -7.86 -8.11
N ARG A 5 7.21 -7.83 -9.02
CA ARG A 5 7.04 -7.99 -10.47
C ARG A 5 7.54 -9.35 -10.97
N HIS A 6 7.05 -10.47 -10.43
CA HIS A 6 7.11 -11.75 -11.17
C HIS A 6 5.93 -11.78 -12.15
N LEU A 7 6.16 -12.19 -13.41
CA LEU A 7 5.23 -12.28 -14.55
C LEU A 7 5.43 -11.21 -15.66
N PHE A 8 6.62 -11.12 -16.27
CA PHE A 8 6.80 -10.29 -17.49
C PHE A 8 7.55 -11.05 -18.56
N ASP A 9 6.76 -11.70 -19.42
CA ASP A 9 7.19 -12.17 -20.73
C ASP A 9 7.17 -11.02 -21.75
N SER A 10 8.01 -11.20 -22.76
CA SER A 10 8.50 -10.27 -23.76
C SER A 10 7.44 -9.55 -24.62
N LYS A 11 7.36 -8.22 -24.48
CA LYS A 11 7.26 -7.16 -25.52
C LYS A 11 6.54 -5.93 -24.97
N ARG A 12 7.24 -4.79 -24.95
CA ARG A 12 6.71 -3.41 -24.88
C ARG A 12 5.47 -3.20 -23.97
N MET A 13 5.65 -2.75 -22.74
CA MET A 13 4.59 -1.99 -22.07
C MET A 13 5.16 -1.01 -21.05
N LYS A 14 4.88 0.28 -21.27
CA LYS A 14 5.04 1.33 -20.27
C LYS A 14 4.08 1.01 -19.12
N LEU A 15 4.56 1.03 -17.88
CA LEU A 15 3.70 0.89 -16.70
C LEU A 15 2.90 2.20 -16.53
N GLU A 16 1.78 2.32 -17.23
CA GLU A 16 0.88 3.48 -17.17
C GLU A 16 -0.32 3.22 -16.25
N THR A 17 -0.60 1.95 -15.93
CA THR A 17 -1.91 1.53 -15.41
C THR A 17 -1.83 0.67 -14.15
N ILE A 18 -2.97 0.34 -13.55
CA ILE A 18 -3.07 -0.51 -12.35
C ILE A 18 -2.84 -1.98 -12.66
N GLN A 19 -3.21 -2.42 -13.86
CA GLN A 19 -2.98 -3.78 -14.36
C GLN A 19 -1.50 -4.20 -14.27
N ASP A 20 -0.62 -3.20 -14.36
CA ASP A 20 0.82 -3.33 -14.33
C ASP A 20 1.40 -3.64 -12.94
N ILE A 21 0.69 -3.27 -11.86
CA ILE A 21 1.19 -3.31 -10.48
C ILE A 21 0.30 -4.10 -9.50
N MET A 22 -0.87 -4.53 -9.94
CA MET A 22 -1.80 -5.32 -9.12
C MET A 22 -1.29 -6.75 -8.84
N THR A 23 -1.75 -7.34 -7.74
CA THR A 23 -1.63 -8.78 -7.51
C THR A 23 -2.68 -9.50 -8.35
N LYS A 24 -2.25 -10.35 -9.28
CA LYS A 24 -3.13 -11.03 -10.25
C LYS A 24 -3.74 -12.32 -9.73
N ASP A 25 -3.03 -13.03 -8.84
CA ASP A 25 -3.52 -14.24 -8.18
C ASP A 25 -4.39 -13.82 -6.99
N VAL A 26 -5.67 -13.54 -7.28
CA VAL A 26 -6.62 -13.07 -6.28
C VAL A 26 -7.28 -14.27 -5.61
N VAL A 27 -7.14 -14.33 -4.28
CA VAL A 27 -7.96 -15.21 -3.46
C VAL A 27 -9.30 -14.51 -3.21
N SER A 28 -10.39 -15.14 -3.65
CA SER A 28 -11.75 -14.66 -3.48
C SER A 28 -12.62 -15.71 -2.77
N VAL A 29 -13.77 -15.28 -2.27
CA VAL A 29 -14.77 -16.15 -1.62
C VAL A 29 -16.13 -15.97 -2.28
N PHE A 30 -17.04 -16.94 -2.09
CA PHE A 30 -18.42 -16.84 -2.55
C PHE A 30 -19.33 -16.25 -1.46
N PRO A 31 -20.44 -15.57 -1.81
CA PRO A 31 -21.37 -15.03 -0.81
C PRO A 31 -21.92 -16.08 0.16
N GLU A 32 -22.10 -17.31 -0.31
CA GLU A 32 -22.64 -18.45 0.43
C GLU A 32 -21.58 -19.16 1.30
N THR A 33 -20.31 -18.76 1.17
CA THR A 33 -19.22 -19.32 1.99
C THR A 33 -19.53 -19.07 3.47
N PRO A 34 -19.43 -20.07 4.35
CA PRO A 34 -19.57 -19.87 5.78
C PRO A 34 -18.57 -18.82 6.27
N LEU A 35 -19.04 -17.86 7.08
CA LEU A 35 -18.20 -16.73 7.47
C LEU A 35 -16.94 -17.17 8.21
N ILE A 36 -17.02 -18.26 8.98
CA ILE A 36 -15.88 -18.83 9.71
C ILE A 36 -14.78 -19.35 8.77
N GLU A 37 -15.15 -19.88 7.60
CA GLU A 37 -14.19 -20.34 6.59
C GLU A 37 -13.51 -19.14 5.91
N ALA A 38 -14.29 -18.12 5.56
CA ALA A 38 -13.74 -16.88 5.00
C ALA A 38 -12.82 -16.15 5.99
N ALA A 39 -13.19 -16.10 7.28
CA ALA A 39 -12.34 -15.53 8.33
C ALA A 39 -11.03 -16.31 8.52
N LYS A 40 -11.08 -17.63 8.37
CA LYS A 40 -9.89 -18.49 8.39
C LYS A 40 -8.95 -18.16 7.22
N VAL A 41 -9.48 -17.96 6.01
CA VAL A 41 -8.70 -17.54 4.83
C VAL A 41 -8.00 -16.22 5.10
N LEU A 42 -8.70 -15.22 5.63
CA LEU A 42 -8.11 -13.93 5.99
C LEU A 42 -6.96 -14.08 6.99
N TYR A 43 -7.16 -14.88 8.05
CA TYR A 43 -6.19 -15.09 9.11
C TYR A 43 -4.95 -15.87 8.66
N GLU A 44 -5.13 -17.04 8.04
CA GLU A 44 -4.01 -17.92 7.66
C GLU A 44 -3.11 -17.29 6.60
N HIS A 45 -3.70 -16.50 5.70
CA HIS A 45 -2.97 -15.82 4.63
C HIS A 45 -2.57 -14.39 4.98
N ARG A 46 -2.94 -13.88 6.17
CA ARG A 46 -2.69 -12.49 6.61
C ARG A 46 -3.17 -11.46 5.59
N TYR A 47 -4.41 -11.63 5.13
CA TYR A 47 -5.06 -10.73 4.20
C TYR A 47 -5.90 -9.71 4.95
N ASP A 48 -5.76 -8.44 4.56
CA ASP A 48 -6.55 -7.33 5.10
C ASP A 48 -8.04 -7.39 4.64
N GLY A 49 -8.28 -8.12 3.54
CA GLY A 49 -9.60 -8.38 2.98
C GLY A 49 -9.55 -9.26 1.73
N VAL A 50 -10.70 -9.81 1.34
CA VAL A 50 -10.88 -10.66 0.15
C VAL A 50 -12.11 -10.23 -0.65
N PRO A 51 -12.03 -10.19 -2.00
CA PRO A 51 -13.18 -9.96 -2.86
C PRO A 51 -14.20 -11.10 -2.74
N VAL A 52 -15.48 -10.75 -2.80
CA VAL A 52 -16.59 -11.69 -2.86
C VAL A 52 -17.10 -11.72 -4.30
N VAL A 53 -17.12 -12.91 -4.91
CA VAL A 53 -17.43 -13.08 -6.34
C VAL A 53 -18.50 -14.13 -6.60
N ASP A 54 -19.14 -14.07 -7.76
CA ASP A 54 -20.00 -15.14 -8.27
C ASP A 54 -19.21 -16.25 -8.98
N SER A 55 -19.91 -17.25 -9.54
CA SER A 55 -19.30 -18.34 -10.32
C SER A 55 -18.61 -17.88 -11.61
N ASN A 56 -18.88 -16.67 -12.08
CA ASN A 56 -18.27 -16.06 -13.27
C ASN A 56 -17.16 -15.06 -12.90
N ASN A 57 -16.74 -15.04 -11.63
CA ASN A 57 -15.75 -14.13 -11.07
C ASN A 57 -16.18 -12.64 -11.12
N ALA A 58 -17.47 -12.36 -11.25
CA ALA A 58 -18.03 -11.02 -11.15
C ALA A 58 -18.01 -10.55 -9.70
N LEU A 59 -17.58 -9.32 -9.45
CA LEU A 59 -17.49 -8.75 -8.11
C LEU A 59 -18.88 -8.48 -7.54
N LEU A 60 -19.18 -9.08 -6.38
CA LEU A 60 -20.42 -8.88 -5.62
C LEU A 60 -20.22 -8.08 -4.33
N GLY A 61 -18.98 -8.03 -3.83
CA GLY A 61 -18.66 -7.32 -2.59
C GLY A 61 -17.20 -7.50 -2.17
N ILE A 62 -16.88 -7.02 -0.98
CA ILE A 62 -15.59 -7.28 -0.32
C ILE A 62 -15.83 -7.62 1.15
N LEU A 63 -15.07 -8.57 1.69
CA LEU A 63 -15.01 -8.86 3.12
C LEU A 63 -13.66 -8.41 3.65
N THR A 64 -13.64 -7.45 4.57
CA THR A 64 -12.40 -6.94 5.17
C THR A 64 -12.31 -7.27 6.66
N GLU A 65 -11.11 -7.22 7.22
CA GLU A 65 -10.92 -7.33 8.68
C GLU A 65 -11.69 -6.23 9.43
N TYR A 66 -11.82 -5.03 8.86
CA TYR A 66 -12.56 -3.93 9.46
C TYR A 66 -14.05 -4.26 9.65
N ASP A 67 -14.67 -4.89 8.65
CA ASP A 67 -16.08 -5.32 8.72
C ASP A 67 -16.30 -6.37 9.81
N LEU A 68 -15.26 -7.18 10.08
CA LEU A 68 -15.22 -8.16 11.15
C LEU A 68 -14.86 -7.59 12.54
N VAL A 69 -14.47 -6.32 12.65
CA VAL A 69 -14.01 -5.67 13.92
C VAL A 69 -14.93 -4.53 14.38
N SER A 70 -15.63 -3.87 13.45
CA SER A 70 -16.41 -2.66 13.68
C SER A 70 -17.55 -2.81 14.72
N LYS A 71 -17.73 -1.79 15.59
CA LYS A 71 -18.83 -1.72 16.57
C LYS A 71 -20.19 -1.66 15.85
N GLY A 72 -20.87 -2.80 15.77
CA GLY A 72 -22.18 -2.94 15.16
C GLY A 72 -22.30 -4.18 14.25
N SER A 73 -21.18 -4.78 13.83
CA SER A 73 -21.23 -6.10 13.19
C SER A 73 -21.42 -7.19 14.25
N ALA A 74 -22.13 -8.25 13.90
CA ALA A 74 -22.40 -9.39 14.81
C ALA A 74 -21.15 -10.21 15.14
N VAL A 75 -19.96 -9.76 14.71
CA VAL A 75 -18.73 -10.54 14.60
C VAL A 75 -17.55 -9.68 15.05
N HIS A 76 -16.68 -10.23 15.88
CA HIS A 76 -15.53 -9.53 16.46
C HIS A 76 -14.24 -10.33 16.18
N LEU A 77 -13.39 -9.86 15.28
CA LEU A 77 -12.21 -10.58 14.79
C LEU A 77 -11.23 -11.00 15.90
N PRO A 78 -10.97 -10.20 16.96
CA PRO A 78 -10.15 -10.68 18.08
C PRO A 78 -10.77 -11.88 18.81
N THR A 79 -12.10 -12.00 18.81
CA THR A 79 -12.81 -13.18 19.34
C THR A 79 -12.63 -14.39 18.41
N LEU A 80 -12.74 -14.19 17.09
CA LEU A 80 -12.42 -15.22 16.10
C LEU A 80 -10.96 -15.70 16.19
N GLN A 81 -10.01 -14.79 16.36
CA GLN A 81 -8.60 -15.12 16.57
C GLN A 81 -8.39 -15.94 17.84
N LYS A 82 -9.10 -15.64 18.94
CA LYS A 82 -9.12 -16.49 20.15
C LYS A 82 -9.71 -17.87 19.88
N ILE A 83 -10.80 -17.95 19.12
CA ILE A 83 -11.42 -19.23 18.72
C ILE A 83 -10.44 -20.07 17.90
N PHE A 84 -9.80 -19.50 16.86
CA PHE A 84 -8.88 -20.23 15.99
C PHE A 84 -7.57 -20.61 16.68
N SER A 85 -6.98 -19.70 17.47
CA SER A 85 -5.77 -20.01 18.24
C SER A 85 -6.00 -21.11 19.27
N GLN A 86 -7.20 -21.21 19.85
CA GLN A 86 -7.52 -22.27 20.81
C GLN A 86 -7.95 -23.59 20.14
N LEU A 87 -8.62 -23.56 18.98
CA LEU A 87 -8.89 -24.76 18.17
C LEU A 87 -7.60 -25.42 17.66
N ALA A 88 -6.56 -24.63 17.36
CA ALA A 88 -5.27 -25.16 16.93
C ALA A 88 -4.45 -25.80 18.08
N ILE A 89 -4.74 -25.46 19.34
CA ILE A 89 -3.98 -25.90 20.52
C ILE A 89 -4.70 -27.00 21.32
N THR A 90 -6.03 -27.06 21.27
CA THR A 90 -6.85 -27.96 22.09
C THR A 90 -7.89 -28.69 21.24
N ASN A 91 -8.07 -30.00 21.46
CA ASN A 91 -9.14 -30.84 20.88
C ASN A 91 -10.55 -30.49 21.45
N GLY A 92 -10.82 -29.22 21.77
CA GLY A 92 -12.11 -28.78 22.30
C GLY A 92 -12.18 -27.28 22.60
N MET A 93 -13.33 -26.68 22.35
CA MET A 93 -13.64 -25.28 22.68
C MET A 93 -13.96 -25.11 24.18
N VAL A 94 -13.43 -24.05 24.80
CA VAL A 94 -13.79 -23.61 26.16
C VAL A 94 -15.25 -23.12 26.19
N ASP A 95 -16.01 -23.46 27.24
CA ASP A 95 -17.46 -23.18 27.34
C ASP A 95 -17.84 -21.71 27.13
N GLY A 96 -16.96 -20.76 27.45
CA GLY A 96 -17.23 -19.32 27.32
C GLY A 96 -17.28 -18.76 25.89
N LEU A 97 -16.83 -19.51 24.88
CA LEU A 97 -16.82 -19.08 23.47
C LEU A 97 -17.86 -19.83 22.62
N LYS A 98 -18.56 -20.81 23.18
CA LYS A 98 -19.51 -21.66 22.45
C LYS A 98 -20.70 -20.88 21.90
N GLU A 99 -21.23 -19.92 22.65
CA GLU A 99 -22.37 -19.10 22.21
C GLU A 99 -22.00 -18.14 21.07
N GLU A 100 -20.82 -17.51 21.13
CA GLU A 100 -20.33 -16.64 20.05
C GLU A 100 -19.99 -17.46 18.79
N ALA A 101 -19.35 -18.62 18.95
CA ALA A 101 -19.08 -19.54 17.85
C ALA A 101 -20.37 -20.05 17.20
N ALA A 102 -21.40 -20.37 17.98
CA ALA A 102 -22.71 -20.79 17.47
C ALA A 102 -23.39 -19.68 16.66
N LYS A 103 -23.35 -18.43 17.12
CA LYS A 103 -23.91 -17.27 16.39
C LYS A 103 -23.18 -17.01 15.08
N ILE A 104 -21.85 -17.12 15.06
CA ILE A 104 -21.05 -16.92 13.84
C ILE A 104 -21.23 -18.09 12.87
N SER A 105 -21.44 -19.32 13.37
CA SER A 105 -21.57 -20.52 12.54
C SER A 105 -22.77 -20.51 11.60
N THR A 106 -23.79 -19.69 11.89
CA THR A 106 -24.97 -19.54 11.04
C THR A 106 -24.84 -18.43 10.00
N LEU A 107 -23.78 -17.62 10.06
CA LEU A 107 -23.57 -16.51 9.15
C LEU A 107 -22.78 -16.93 7.92
N THR A 108 -23.11 -16.31 6.80
CA THR A 108 -22.38 -16.41 5.54
C THR A 108 -21.64 -15.10 5.25
N VAL A 109 -20.74 -15.12 4.26
CA VAL A 109 -20.06 -13.92 3.77
C VAL A 109 -21.08 -12.85 3.34
N ARG A 110 -22.18 -13.26 2.70
CA ARG A 110 -23.25 -12.35 2.23
C ARG A 110 -23.83 -11.48 3.34
N ASP A 111 -23.90 -11.99 4.56
CA ASP A 111 -24.53 -11.30 5.69
C ASP A 111 -23.65 -10.17 6.26
N VAL A 112 -22.35 -10.17 5.95
CA VAL A 112 -21.35 -9.28 6.56
C VAL A 112 -20.56 -8.46 5.55
N MET A 113 -20.40 -8.93 4.31
CA MET A 113 -19.64 -8.25 3.28
C MET A 113 -20.14 -6.82 3.02
N ASN A 114 -19.22 -5.93 2.64
CA ASN A 114 -19.60 -4.67 2.00
C ASN A 114 -19.98 -4.96 0.54
N ALA A 115 -21.26 -4.77 0.20
CA ALA A 115 -21.79 -4.99 -1.14
C ALA A 115 -21.44 -3.87 -2.14
N GLU A 116 -20.94 -2.73 -1.67
CA GLU A 116 -20.51 -1.59 -2.50
C GLU A 116 -19.01 -1.30 -2.27
N PRO A 117 -18.10 -2.21 -2.70
CA PRO A 117 -16.67 -1.97 -2.60
C PRO A 117 -16.24 -0.86 -3.57
N LEU A 118 -15.26 -0.05 -3.15
CA LEU A 118 -14.53 0.78 -4.11
C LEU A 118 -13.67 -0.13 -4.99
N THR A 119 -13.63 0.17 -6.29
CA THR A 119 -12.90 -0.61 -7.29
C THR A 119 -12.04 0.27 -8.17
N LEU A 120 -11.01 -0.31 -8.76
CA LEU A 120 -10.23 0.31 -9.84
C LEU A 120 -10.39 -0.48 -11.13
N GLN A 121 -10.44 0.21 -12.26
CA GLN A 121 -10.31 -0.43 -13.56
C GLN A 121 -8.85 -0.86 -13.79
N ALA A 122 -8.61 -1.93 -14.52
CA ALA A 122 -7.24 -2.34 -14.89
C ALA A 122 -6.46 -1.21 -15.56
N SER A 123 -7.14 -0.43 -16.40
CA SER A 123 -6.59 0.72 -17.14
C SER A 123 -6.43 1.99 -16.30
N ALA A 124 -6.92 2.00 -15.05
CA ALA A 124 -6.78 3.15 -14.16
C ALA A 124 -5.30 3.48 -13.94
N THR A 125 -5.00 4.76 -13.75
CA THR A 125 -3.62 5.21 -13.50
C THR A 125 -3.21 4.95 -12.06
N ILE A 126 -1.90 4.89 -11.83
CA ILE A 126 -1.34 4.81 -10.47
C ILE A 126 -1.76 6.03 -9.61
N GLN A 127 -1.88 7.21 -10.23
CA GLN A 127 -2.31 8.43 -9.55
C GLN A 127 -3.73 8.31 -9.00
N GLU A 128 -4.65 7.74 -9.78
CA GLU A 128 -6.03 7.49 -9.35
C GLU A 128 -6.08 6.56 -8.15
N ALA A 129 -5.32 5.46 -8.17
CA ALA A 129 -5.25 4.55 -7.04
C ALA A 129 -4.69 5.21 -5.78
N VAL A 130 -3.65 6.03 -5.91
CA VAL A 130 -3.09 6.80 -4.79
C VAL A 130 -4.13 7.77 -4.21
N THR A 131 -4.87 8.49 -5.06
CA THR A 131 -5.96 9.36 -4.61
C THR A 131 -7.02 8.57 -3.87
N LEU A 132 -7.42 7.40 -4.39
CA LEU A 132 -8.43 6.54 -3.78
C LEU A 132 -8.04 6.08 -2.37
N PHE A 133 -6.79 5.63 -2.18
CA PHE A 133 -6.27 5.27 -0.86
C PHE A 133 -6.17 6.47 0.09
N LEU A 134 -5.90 7.67 -0.43
CA LEU A 134 -5.77 8.87 0.39
C LEU A 134 -7.13 9.45 0.80
N GLU A 135 -8.14 9.41 -0.06
CA GLU A 135 -9.48 9.92 0.23
C GLU A 135 -10.31 8.93 1.07
N HIS A 136 -10.00 7.64 0.97
CA HIS A 136 -10.75 6.58 1.65
C HIS A 136 -9.83 5.76 2.56
N HIS A 137 -9.51 6.30 3.75
CA HIS A 137 -8.55 5.68 4.68
C HIS A 137 -8.93 4.30 5.23
N ARG A 138 -10.12 3.77 4.86
CA ARG A 138 -10.66 2.47 5.29
C ARG A 138 -10.70 1.42 4.18
N VAL A 139 -10.29 1.76 2.95
CA VAL A 139 -10.32 0.80 1.84
C VAL A 139 -8.96 0.17 1.66
N ASN A 140 -8.82 -1.06 2.13
CA ASN A 140 -7.65 -1.89 1.92
C ASN A 140 -8.03 -3.37 2.07
N PRO A 141 -7.86 -4.22 1.05
CA PRO A 141 -7.41 -3.92 -0.31
C PRO A 141 -8.52 -3.28 -1.19
N ILE A 142 -8.13 -2.76 -2.36
CA ILE A 142 -9.06 -2.33 -3.43
C ILE A 142 -9.06 -3.40 -4.54
N PRO A 143 -10.21 -4.00 -4.91
CA PRO A 143 -10.34 -4.88 -6.05
C PRO A 143 -10.09 -4.14 -7.37
N VAL A 144 -9.37 -4.79 -8.27
CA VAL A 144 -9.17 -4.34 -9.66
C VAL A 144 -10.05 -5.19 -10.57
N VAL A 145 -10.87 -4.52 -11.37
CA VAL A 145 -11.85 -5.16 -12.25
C VAL A 145 -11.60 -4.89 -13.73
N ASP A 146 -12.09 -5.78 -14.59
CA ASP A 146 -12.17 -5.57 -16.02
C ASP A 146 -13.43 -4.75 -16.42
N GLU A 147 -13.62 -4.54 -17.73
CA GLU A 147 -14.77 -3.83 -18.29
C GLU A 147 -16.12 -4.50 -17.97
N ASN A 148 -16.12 -5.78 -17.60
CA ASN A 148 -17.30 -6.56 -17.26
C ASN A 148 -17.49 -6.74 -15.74
N GLN A 149 -16.78 -5.95 -14.92
CA GLN A 149 -16.81 -6.03 -13.45
C GLN A 149 -16.31 -7.36 -12.88
N ARG A 150 -15.44 -8.08 -13.61
CA ARG A 150 -14.79 -9.28 -13.09
C ARG A 150 -13.50 -8.95 -12.38
N VAL A 151 -13.25 -9.62 -11.25
CA VAL A 151 -12.04 -9.40 -10.45
C VAL A 151 -10.83 -9.98 -11.16
N ILE A 152 -9.88 -9.13 -11.54
CA ILE A 152 -8.65 -9.53 -12.23
C ILE A 152 -7.39 -9.23 -11.42
N GLY A 153 -7.53 -8.50 -10.31
CA GLY A 153 -6.45 -8.23 -9.39
C GLY A 153 -6.90 -7.56 -8.10
N VAL A 154 -5.95 -7.36 -7.20
CA VAL A 154 -6.11 -6.51 -6.02
C VAL A 154 -4.89 -5.61 -5.85
N ILE A 155 -5.11 -4.39 -5.37
CA ILE A 155 -4.06 -3.50 -4.93
C ILE A 155 -4.24 -3.20 -3.45
N LYS A 156 -3.13 -3.18 -2.69
CA LYS A 156 -3.16 -2.91 -1.26
C LYS A 156 -2.11 -1.89 -0.85
N THR A 157 -2.42 -1.14 0.20
CA THR A 157 -1.44 -0.34 0.93
C THR A 157 -1.04 -1.08 2.21
N SER A 158 0.15 -0.81 2.70
CA SER A 158 0.62 -1.34 3.99
C SER A 158 1.45 -0.25 4.65
N TYR A 159 1.06 0.09 5.87
CA TYR A 159 1.70 1.06 6.75
C TYR A 159 1.99 0.41 8.09
N ASP A 160 3.01 0.89 8.80
CA ASP A 160 3.31 0.43 10.16
C ASP A 160 2.21 0.94 11.12
N GLU A 161 1.40 0.04 11.67
CA GLU A 161 0.29 0.39 12.58
C GLU A 161 0.75 1.15 13.83
N ASN A 162 2.04 1.05 14.22
CA ASN A 162 2.61 1.80 15.33
C ASN A 162 2.80 3.29 15.04
N LEU A 163 2.57 3.73 13.80
CA LEU A 163 2.74 5.13 13.40
C LEU A 163 1.73 6.06 14.09
N GLY A 164 0.51 5.58 14.39
CA GLY A 164 -0.56 6.40 14.95
C GLY A 164 -0.90 7.64 14.08
N PRO A 165 -1.95 8.39 14.42
CA PRO A 165 -2.24 9.65 13.74
C PRO A 165 -1.18 10.71 14.07
N VAL A 166 -0.74 11.44 13.05
CA VAL A 166 0.21 12.55 13.14
C VAL A 166 -0.41 13.84 12.62
N TRP A 167 0.09 14.98 13.12
CA TRP A 167 -0.32 16.31 12.68
C TRP A 167 0.72 16.89 11.73
N ALA A 168 0.36 17.06 10.47
CA ALA A 168 1.25 17.53 9.42
C ALA A 168 0.47 18.24 8.30
N ASP A 169 1.12 19.11 7.53
CA ASP A 169 0.54 19.62 6.27
C ASP A 169 0.67 18.54 5.19
N GLU A 170 -0.41 17.80 4.98
CA GLU A 170 -0.53 16.71 4.02
C GLU A 170 -0.02 17.08 2.61
N ARG A 171 -0.23 18.32 2.16
CA ARG A 171 0.17 18.75 0.81
C ARG A 171 1.68 18.74 0.65
N MET A 172 2.43 19.06 1.71
CA MET A 172 3.89 19.06 1.68
C MET A 172 4.42 17.63 1.53
N TYR A 173 3.93 16.70 2.35
CA TYR A 173 4.34 15.29 2.29
C TYR A 173 3.93 14.62 0.97
N ARG A 174 2.78 15.01 0.42
CA ARG A 174 2.34 14.60 -0.93
C ARG A 174 3.34 15.02 -2.00
N ILE A 175 3.82 16.26 -1.98
CA ILE A 175 4.83 16.75 -2.94
C ILE A 175 6.14 15.96 -2.83
N VAL A 176 6.59 15.68 -1.60
CA VAL A 176 7.80 14.87 -1.36
C VAL A 176 7.64 13.47 -1.96
N LEU A 177 6.54 12.78 -1.60
CA LEU A 177 6.28 11.42 -2.03
C LEU A 177 6.13 11.33 -3.56
N GLN A 178 5.36 12.24 -4.16
CA GLN A 178 5.20 12.30 -5.62
C GLN A 178 6.54 12.49 -6.32
N ASN A 179 7.44 13.31 -5.78
CA ASN A 179 8.74 13.52 -6.40
C ASN A 179 9.60 12.26 -6.37
N PHE A 180 9.66 11.59 -5.22
CA PHE A 180 10.44 10.37 -5.07
C PHE A 180 9.88 9.23 -5.91
N VAL A 181 8.57 8.99 -5.85
CA VAL A 181 7.91 7.93 -6.63
C VAL A 181 8.04 8.22 -8.13
N SER A 182 7.83 9.46 -8.56
CA SER A 182 8.01 9.83 -9.97
C SER A 182 9.44 9.60 -10.45
N ASN A 183 10.46 9.96 -9.66
CA ASN A 183 11.86 9.68 -10.01
C ASN A 183 12.15 8.18 -10.05
N ALA A 184 11.68 7.44 -9.05
CA ALA A 184 11.85 6.00 -8.95
C ALA A 184 11.25 5.27 -10.17
N VAL A 185 10.01 5.62 -10.55
CA VAL A 185 9.35 5.07 -11.75
C VAL A 185 10.10 5.47 -13.02
N LYS A 186 10.51 6.73 -13.11
CA LYS A 186 11.16 7.27 -14.30
C LYS A 186 12.56 6.71 -14.55
N TYR A 187 13.35 6.49 -13.51
CA TYR A 187 14.76 6.09 -13.61
C TYR A 187 15.00 4.60 -13.35
N THR A 188 13.92 3.84 -13.22
CA THR A 188 13.98 2.37 -13.14
C THR A 188 13.68 1.77 -14.49
N PRO A 189 14.58 0.94 -15.06
CA PRO A 189 14.30 0.26 -16.32
C PRO A 189 13.19 -0.78 -16.10
N ASP A 190 12.58 -1.20 -17.20
CA ASP A 190 11.57 -2.23 -17.19
C ASP A 190 12.07 -3.48 -16.44
N GLY A 191 11.27 -3.96 -15.49
CA GLY A 191 11.61 -5.14 -14.67
C GLY A 191 12.21 -4.79 -13.31
N GLY A 192 12.50 -3.52 -13.05
CA GLY A 192 12.86 -3.08 -11.71
C GLY A 192 11.66 -2.86 -10.78
N THR A 193 11.94 -2.70 -9.50
CA THR A 193 10.96 -2.57 -8.42
C THR A 193 11.04 -1.19 -7.81
N VAL A 194 9.88 -0.61 -7.45
CA VAL A 194 9.76 0.57 -6.59
C VAL A 194 9.06 0.18 -5.30
N THR A 195 9.67 0.50 -4.17
CA THR A 195 9.19 0.19 -2.82
C THR A 195 9.01 1.48 -2.04
N VAL A 196 7.82 1.68 -1.44
CA VAL A 196 7.54 2.83 -0.56
C VAL A 196 7.30 2.31 0.84
N GLU A 197 8.06 2.80 1.80
CA GLU A 197 7.96 2.43 3.21
C GLU A 197 7.78 3.67 4.08
N LEU A 198 6.93 3.55 5.09
CA LEU A 198 6.81 4.51 6.18
C LEU A 198 6.91 3.72 7.49
N LYS A 199 7.86 4.08 8.35
CA LYS A 199 8.14 3.38 9.61
C LYS A 199 8.38 4.37 10.73
N LYS A 200 8.00 3.99 11.95
CA LYS A 200 8.41 4.71 13.16
C LYS A 200 9.67 4.06 13.73
N GLU A 201 10.75 4.81 13.82
CA GLU A 201 12.01 4.36 14.41
C GLU A 201 12.37 5.29 15.58
N GLY A 202 12.08 4.82 16.80
CA GLY A 202 12.26 5.60 18.03
C GLY A 202 11.40 6.86 18.04
N ALA A 203 12.05 8.04 18.05
CA ALA A 203 11.41 9.35 18.06
C ALA A 203 11.22 9.93 16.64
N ASN A 204 11.46 9.16 15.59
CA ASN A 204 11.40 9.63 14.20
C ASN A 204 10.41 8.81 13.37
N ILE A 205 9.82 9.47 12.39
CA ILE A 205 9.14 8.84 11.25
C ILE A 205 10.10 8.83 10.07
N ILE A 206 10.25 7.68 9.44
CA ILE A 206 11.12 7.49 8.29
C ILE A 206 10.29 7.06 7.09
N MET A 207 10.28 7.92 6.07
CA MET A 207 9.73 7.64 4.74
C MET A 207 10.87 7.22 3.82
N ARG A 208 10.79 6.03 3.22
CA ARG A 208 11.76 5.52 2.25
C ARG A 208 11.07 5.24 0.93
N VAL A 209 11.69 5.66 -0.16
CA VAL A 209 11.32 5.25 -1.52
C VAL A 209 12.56 4.66 -2.16
N SER A 210 12.52 3.35 -2.40
CA SER A 210 13.62 2.57 -2.98
C SER A 210 13.26 2.12 -4.37
N ASP A 211 14.23 2.17 -5.27
CA ASP A 211 14.12 1.68 -6.62
C ASP A 211 15.32 0.78 -6.98
N THR A 212 15.15 -0.09 -7.98
CA THR A 212 16.24 -0.91 -8.53
C THR A 212 16.69 -0.37 -9.89
N GLY A 213 16.71 0.95 -10.04
CA GLY A 213 16.94 1.64 -11.28
C GLY A 213 18.41 1.77 -11.70
N TYR A 214 18.67 2.72 -12.61
CA TYR A 214 20.03 2.97 -13.12
C TYR A 214 21.02 3.40 -12.04
N GLY A 215 20.53 3.84 -10.88
CA GLY A 215 21.36 4.42 -9.83
C GLY A 215 22.02 5.73 -10.26
N ILE A 216 22.85 6.26 -9.37
CA ILE A 216 23.53 7.55 -9.53
C ILE A 216 25.03 7.33 -9.41
N GLN A 217 25.77 7.80 -10.42
CA GLN A 217 27.23 7.71 -10.44
C GLN A 217 27.83 8.40 -9.23
N LYS A 218 28.86 7.79 -8.61
CA LYS A 218 29.50 8.34 -7.40
C LYS A 218 29.99 9.79 -7.59
N SER A 219 30.50 10.13 -8.77
CA SER A 219 30.95 11.48 -9.15
C SER A 219 29.81 12.51 -9.15
N GLU A 220 28.58 12.07 -9.34
CA GLU A 220 27.38 12.90 -9.49
C GLU A 220 26.57 13.04 -8.19
N GLN A 221 26.76 12.13 -7.23
CA GLN A 221 25.97 12.04 -5.99
C GLN A 221 25.98 13.34 -5.18
N ALA A 222 27.09 14.08 -5.14
CA ALA A 222 27.18 15.35 -4.43
C ALA A 222 26.24 16.44 -4.98
N ARG A 223 25.76 16.29 -6.21
CA ARG A 223 24.96 17.31 -6.92
C ARG A 223 23.48 16.97 -7.00
N VAL A 224 23.05 15.81 -6.51
CA VAL A 224 21.67 15.29 -6.65
C VAL A 224 20.59 16.27 -6.15
N PHE A 225 20.86 17.00 -5.07
CA PHE A 225 19.95 18.01 -4.52
C PHE A 225 20.22 19.43 -5.04
N SER A 226 21.08 19.61 -6.04
CA SER A 226 21.39 20.93 -6.61
C SER A 226 20.35 21.34 -7.65
N LYS A 227 20.13 22.65 -7.78
CA LYS A 227 19.17 23.21 -8.73
C LYS A 227 19.53 22.84 -10.18
N LEU A 228 18.54 22.41 -10.96
CA LEU A 228 18.68 22.03 -12.38
C LEU A 228 19.63 20.84 -12.63
N PHE A 229 20.00 20.08 -11.59
CA PHE A 229 20.89 18.94 -11.76
C PHE A 229 20.15 17.75 -12.37
N ARG A 230 20.82 17.07 -13.30
CA ARG A 230 20.38 15.82 -13.95
C ARG A 230 21.61 15.03 -14.35
N GLY A 231 21.70 13.76 -13.97
CA GLY A 231 22.85 12.88 -14.27
C GLY A 231 23.04 12.67 -15.77
N GLU A 232 24.29 12.60 -16.21
CA GLU A 232 24.66 12.49 -17.63
C GLU A 232 24.13 11.20 -18.25
N ASN A 233 24.26 10.08 -17.53
CA ASN A 233 23.77 8.75 -17.93
C ASN A 233 22.24 8.70 -18.18
N ILE A 234 21.48 9.62 -17.57
CA ILE A 234 20.03 9.73 -17.69
C ILE A 234 19.61 10.74 -18.74
N ARG A 235 20.37 11.82 -18.99
CA ARG A 235 19.99 12.88 -19.94
C ARG A 235 19.77 12.33 -21.36
N GLU A 236 20.61 11.39 -21.77
CA GLU A 236 20.50 10.74 -23.09
C GLU A 236 19.35 9.73 -23.15
N ARG A 237 19.06 9.05 -22.04
CA ARG A 237 18.03 8.00 -21.98
C ARG A 237 16.63 8.56 -21.80
N ILE A 238 16.51 9.65 -21.04
CA ILE A 238 15.24 10.24 -20.65
C ILE A 238 15.35 11.76 -20.79
N PRO A 239 15.02 12.35 -21.95
CA PRO A 239 15.28 13.77 -22.21
C PRO A 239 14.39 14.73 -21.39
N GLU A 240 13.22 14.28 -20.94
CA GLU A 240 12.28 15.08 -20.15
C GLU A 240 12.78 15.35 -18.71
N GLY A 241 12.44 16.50 -18.12
CA GLY A 241 12.68 16.83 -16.71
C GLY A 241 13.50 18.10 -16.47
N THR A 242 13.08 18.88 -15.47
CA THR A 242 13.65 20.21 -15.16
C THR A 242 14.86 20.17 -14.21
N GLY A 243 15.07 19.06 -13.48
CA GLY A 243 16.09 18.99 -12.42
C GLY A 243 15.76 19.85 -11.20
N LEU A 244 14.51 20.28 -11.02
CA LEU A 244 14.08 21.09 -9.87
C LEU A 244 13.45 20.28 -8.73
N GLY A 245 12.94 19.08 -9.03
CA GLY A 245 12.15 18.28 -8.09
C GLY A 245 12.85 18.02 -6.76
N LEU A 246 13.98 17.31 -6.81
CA LEU A 246 14.74 16.95 -5.60
C LEU A 246 15.30 18.17 -4.86
N TYR A 247 15.64 19.26 -5.57
CA TYR A 247 16.04 20.52 -4.96
C TYR A 247 14.90 21.14 -4.13
N LEU A 248 13.68 21.22 -4.70
CA LEU A 248 12.52 21.75 -3.99
C LEU A 248 12.15 20.90 -2.78
N VAL A 249 12.21 19.57 -2.94
CA VAL A 249 12.01 18.64 -1.82
C VAL A 249 13.06 18.86 -0.73
N LYS A 250 14.34 19.00 -1.07
CA LYS A 250 15.42 19.29 -0.10
C LYS A 250 15.12 20.57 0.69
N MET A 251 14.78 21.66 0.00
CA MET A 251 14.46 22.91 0.67
C MET A 251 13.24 22.78 1.59
N MET A 252 12.19 22.11 1.13
CA MET A 252 10.96 21.93 1.91
C MET A 252 11.22 21.11 3.17
N VAL A 253 11.95 20.00 3.06
CA VAL A 253 12.30 19.14 4.19
C VAL A 253 13.16 19.90 5.21
N ASP A 254 14.20 20.59 4.74
CA ASP A 254 15.15 21.29 5.62
C ASP A 254 14.56 22.53 6.28
N LYS A 255 13.80 23.34 5.53
CA LYS A 255 13.43 24.71 5.94
C LYS A 255 12.02 24.82 6.50
N VAL A 256 11.13 23.92 6.12
CA VAL A 256 9.71 24.02 6.48
C VAL A 256 9.28 22.86 7.35
N ILE A 257 9.48 21.62 6.90
CA ILE A 257 9.11 20.41 7.65
C ILE A 257 9.99 20.26 8.90
N GLY A 258 11.26 20.66 8.82
CA GLY A 258 12.22 20.51 9.91
C GLY A 258 12.66 19.05 10.10
N GLY A 259 12.78 18.32 8.98
CA GLY A 259 13.30 16.96 8.93
C GLY A 259 14.70 16.90 8.31
N ALA A 260 15.13 15.69 7.99
CA ALA A 260 16.34 15.41 7.24
C ALA A 260 16.01 14.59 6.00
N ILE A 261 16.76 14.79 4.93
CA ILE A 261 16.67 14.01 3.70
C ILE A 261 18.05 13.48 3.35
N SER A 262 18.09 12.22 2.94
CA SER A 262 19.29 11.52 2.49
C SER A 262 18.94 10.58 1.36
N PHE A 263 19.96 9.97 0.76
CA PHE A 263 19.78 8.90 -0.20
C PHE A 263 20.96 7.94 -0.15
N ALA A 264 20.74 6.71 -0.61
CA ALA A 264 21.76 5.73 -0.92
C ALA A 264 21.56 5.30 -2.38
N SER A 265 22.64 5.25 -3.16
CA SER A 265 22.54 4.87 -4.57
C SER A 265 23.82 4.18 -5.03
N GLU A 266 23.65 3.16 -5.86
CA GLU A 266 24.75 2.51 -6.56
C GLU A 266 24.37 2.36 -8.04
N GLU A 267 25.28 2.75 -8.93
CA GLU A 267 25.06 2.68 -10.37
C GLU A 267 24.75 1.24 -10.80
N GLY A 268 23.66 1.07 -11.54
CA GLY A 268 23.13 -0.21 -11.98
C GLY A 268 22.38 -1.03 -10.92
N LYS A 269 22.32 -0.58 -9.65
CA LYS A 269 21.59 -1.28 -8.58
C LYS A 269 20.36 -0.53 -8.06
N GLY A 270 20.29 0.78 -8.32
CA GLY A 270 19.15 1.62 -7.98
C GLY A 270 19.42 2.65 -6.90
N THR A 271 18.35 3.31 -6.45
CA THR A 271 18.41 4.42 -5.51
C THR A 271 17.35 4.30 -4.43
N THR A 272 17.74 4.60 -3.19
CA THR A 272 16.82 4.79 -2.07
C THR A 272 16.89 6.23 -1.60
N PHE A 273 15.78 6.97 -1.72
CA PHE A 273 15.60 8.26 -1.08
C PHE A 273 14.94 8.09 0.28
N VAL A 274 15.40 8.85 1.27
CA VAL A 274 14.93 8.77 2.65
C VAL A 274 14.62 10.15 3.19
N VAL A 275 13.45 10.31 3.79
CA VAL A 275 13.08 11.47 4.60
C VAL A 275 12.84 11.02 6.03
N THR A 276 13.51 11.66 6.97
CA THR A 276 13.39 11.41 8.42
C THR A 276 12.81 12.65 9.08
N VAL A 277 11.70 12.50 9.79
CA VAL A 277 11.03 13.60 10.49
C VAL A 277 10.90 13.27 11.98
N PRO A 278 11.38 14.13 12.88
CA PRO A 278 11.15 13.95 14.31
C PRO A 278 9.65 14.00 14.63
N MET A 279 9.17 13.09 15.48
CA MET A 279 7.79 13.07 15.95
C MET A 279 7.35 14.40 16.58
N SER A 280 8.27 15.15 17.19
CA SER A 280 8.00 16.49 17.74
C SER A 280 7.63 17.54 16.70
N ARG A 281 7.90 17.30 15.41
CA ARG A 281 7.45 18.13 14.28
C ARG A 281 6.07 17.72 13.76
N LEU A 282 5.55 16.59 14.24
CA LEU A 282 4.35 15.93 13.77
C LEU A 282 3.22 15.98 14.82
N THR A 283 3.30 16.91 15.75
CA THR A 283 2.31 17.13 16.82
C THR A 283 1.52 18.40 16.57
N MET A 284 0.31 18.48 17.15
CA MET A 284 -0.47 19.73 17.22
C MET A 284 0.44 20.89 17.65
N PRO A 285 0.35 22.06 16.98
CA PRO A 285 0.99 23.27 17.47
C PRO A 285 0.52 23.50 18.92
N LYS A 286 1.44 23.79 19.84
CA LYS A 286 1.05 24.26 21.16
C LYS A 286 0.27 25.56 20.95
N LYS A 287 -0.95 25.63 21.47
CA LYS A 287 -1.65 26.90 21.63
C LYS A 287 -0.82 27.71 22.63
N ASP A 288 -0.22 28.79 22.17
CA ASP A 288 0.24 29.88 23.04
C ASP A 288 -0.97 30.61 23.65
#